data_AF-A0A431V997-F1
#
_entry.id   AF-A0A431V997-F1
#
_cell.length_a   1.000
_cell.length_b   1.000
_cell.length_c   1.000
_cell.angle_alpha   90.00
_cell.angle_beta   90.00
_cell.angle_gamma   90.00
#
_symmetry.space_group_name_H-M   'P 1'
#
loop_
_entity.id
_entity.type
_entity.pdbx_description
1 polymer ?
#
loop_
_entity_poly.entity_id
_entity_poly.type
_entity_poly.pdbx_seq_one_letter_code
_entity_poly.pdbx_strand_id
1 'polypeptide(L)' 'RELLSSYQFPGDDIPITKGSALCALEDRSPEIGRDAVLALMKTVDEYIPQPERPVDRPFLMPIEDVFSISGRGTVVTG' A
#
# COMPACT_ATOMS: atom_id res chain seq x y z
N ARG A 1 4.25 22.74 1.64
CA ARG A 1 5.01 22.21 2.80
C ARG A 1 4.38 22.69 4.10
N GLU A 2 4.20 24.00 4.30
CA GLU A 2 3.54 24.60 5.48
C GLU A 2 2.19 23.98 5.86
N LEU A 3 1.30 23.72 4.88
CA LEU A 3 0.02 23.07 5.15
C LEU A 3 0.17 21.66 5.74
N LEU A 4 1.11 20.86 5.23
CA LEU A 4 1.38 19.51 5.74
C LEU A 4 1.88 19.58 7.19
N SER A 5 2.82 20.48 7.45
CA SER A 5 3.34 20.72 8.81
C SER A 5 2.25 21.20 9.77
N SER A 6 1.28 22.00 9.29
CA SER A 6 0.13 22.46 10.09
C SER A 6 -0.77 21.32 10.57
N TYR A 7 -0.84 20.23 9.79
CA TYR A 7 -1.54 18.99 10.13
C TYR A 7 -0.63 17.95 10.78
N GLN A 8 0.56 18.34 11.26
CA GLN A 8 1.52 17.48 11.97
C GLN A 8 2.11 16.35 11.10
N PHE A 9 2.07 16.51 9.77
CA PHE A 9 2.83 15.66 8.86
C PHE A 9 4.26 16.20 8.69
N PRO A 10 5.24 15.35 8.33
CA PRO A 10 6.62 15.79 8.09
C PRO A 10 6.72 16.55 6.76
N GLY A 11 6.29 17.81 6.77
CA GLY A 11 6.11 18.62 5.55
C GLY A 11 7.39 18.91 4.76
N ASP A 12 8.56 18.80 5.39
CA ASP A 12 9.87 18.97 4.74
C ASP A 12 10.40 17.64 4.16
N ASP A 13 10.10 16.51 4.80
CA ASP A 13 10.57 15.19 4.37
C ASP A 13 9.62 14.50 3.38
N ILE A 14 8.35 14.90 3.33
CA ILE A 14 7.39 14.32 2.37
C ILE A 14 7.87 14.58 0.94
N PRO A 15 8.07 13.52 0.14
CA PRO A 15 8.46 13.66 -1.24
C PRO A 15 7.30 14.18 -2.10
N ILE A 16 7.61 15.05 -3.06
CA ILE A 16 6.63 15.69 -3.95
C ILE A 16 7.07 15.47 -5.40
N THR A 17 6.29 14.68 -6.13
CA THR A 17 6.50 14.42 -7.56
C THR A 17 5.67 15.38 -8.41
N LYS A 18 6.31 16.09 -9.33
CA LYS A 18 5.63 17.02 -10.25
C LYS A 18 5.30 16.30 -11.56
N GLY A 19 4.08 16.49 -12.06
CA GLY A 19 3.63 15.89 -13.31
C GLY A 19 2.21 16.32 -13.68
N SER A 20 1.68 15.71 -14.75
CA SER A 20 0.33 15.90 -15.28
C SER A 20 -0.31 14.55 -15.53
N ALA A 21 -1.31 14.21 -14.70
CA ALA A 21 -2.08 12.97 -14.86
C ALA A 21 -2.83 12.93 -16.20
N LEU A 22 -3.27 14.09 -16.70
CA LEU A 22 -3.92 14.19 -18.00
C LEU A 22 -2.95 13.86 -19.14
N CYS A 23 -1.72 14.36 -19.10
CA CYS A 23 -0.70 14.03 -20.10
C CYS A 23 -0.29 12.56 -20.05
N ALA A 24 -0.34 11.93 -18.87
CA ALA A 24 -0.12 10.49 -18.72
C ALA A 24 -1.26 9.68 -19.35
N LEU A 25 -2.52 10.09 -19.13
CA LEU A 25 -3.69 9.39 -19.65
C LEU A 25 -3.84 9.51 -21.17
N GLU A 26 -3.50 10.67 -21.73
CA GLU A 26 -3.66 10.97 -23.16
C GLU A 26 -2.38 10.70 -23.98
N ASP A 27 -1.32 10.17 -23.36
CA ASP A 27 -0.03 9.84 -23.98
C ASP A 27 0.60 10.98 -24.81
N ARG A 28 0.47 12.24 -24.32
CA ARG A 28 0.89 13.45 -25.06
C ARG A 28 2.33 13.88 -24.78
N SER A 29 2.79 13.71 -23.55
CA SER A 29 4.11 14.18 -23.11
C SER A 29 4.66 13.23 -22.05
N PRO A 30 5.48 12.24 -22.44
CA PRO A 30 5.96 11.19 -21.54
C PRO A 30 6.66 11.72 -20.29
N GLU A 31 7.45 12.79 -20.40
CA GLU A 31 8.30 13.29 -19.31
C GLU A 31 7.49 13.82 -18.13
N ILE A 32 6.40 14.53 -18.41
CA ILE A 32 5.48 15.05 -17.39
C ILE A 32 4.28 14.12 -17.15
N GLY A 33 4.07 13.14 -18.03
CA GLY A 33 2.98 12.18 -17.98
C GLY A 33 3.45 10.85 -17.42
N ARG A 34 3.65 9.87 -18.31
CA ARG A 34 4.02 8.48 -17.98
C ARG A 34 5.20 8.42 -17.01
N ASP A 35 6.28 9.12 -17.30
CA ASP A 35 7.52 9.02 -16.53
C ASP A 35 7.38 9.68 -15.16
N ALA A 36 6.61 10.76 -15.05
CA ALA A 36 6.25 11.37 -13.77
C ALA A 36 5.37 10.45 -12.91
N VAL A 37 4.45 9.69 -13.51
CA VAL A 37 3.64 8.69 -12.80
C VAL A 37 4.49 7.53 -12.32
N LEU A 38 5.43 7.04 -13.13
CA LEU A 38 6.37 6.00 -12.71
C LEU A 38 7.27 6.48 -11.55
N ALA A 39 7.75 7.73 -11.61
CA ALA A 39 8.50 8.34 -10.53
C ALA A 39 7.66 8.50 -9.24
N LEU A 40 6.37 8.83 -9.38
CA LEU A 40 5.43 8.87 -8.26
C LEU A 40 5.27 7.49 -7.63
N MET A 41 5.05 6.44 -8.42
CA MET A 41 4.91 5.08 -7.89
C MET A 41 6.18 4.59 -7.19
N LYS A 42 7.35 4.87 -7.76
CA LYS A 42 8.63 4.60 -7.10
C LYS A 42 8.73 5.30 -5.75
N THR A 43 8.33 6.57 -5.69
CA THR A 43 8.32 7.35 -4.43
C THR A 43 7.39 6.74 -3.39
N VAL A 44 6.22 6.25 -3.83
CA VAL A 44 5.26 5.55 -2.96
C VAL A 44 5.89 4.29 -2.38
N ASP A 45 6.52 3.46 -3.22
CA ASP A 45 7.17 2.21 -2.79
C ASP A 45 8.33 2.45 -1.81
N GLU A 46 9.09 3.54 -1.99
CA GLU A 46 10.23 3.88 -1.14
C GLU A 46 9.83 4.56 0.17
N TYR A 47 8.81 5.42 0.15
CA TYR A 47 8.43 6.26 1.30
C TYR A 47 7.39 5.62 2.21
N ILE A 48 6.46 4.82 1.66
CA ILE A 48 5.39 4.20 2.45
C ILE A 48 5.87 2.82 2.91
N PRO A 49 6.10 2.60 4.22
CA PRO A 49 6.55 1.31 4.70
C PRO A 49 5.48 0.24 4.47
N GLN A 50 5.93 -0.95 4.09
CA GLN A 50 5.05 -2.11 4.03
C GLN A 50 4.54 -2.42 5.45
N PRO A 51 3.21 -2.58 5.65
CA PRO A 51 2.67 -2.95 6.95
C PRO A 51 3.25 -4.28 7.43
N GLU A 52 3.72 -4.30 8.68
CA GLU A 52 4.25 -5.53 9.27
C GLU A 52 3.15 -6.58 9.46
N ARG A 53 3.43 -7.79 9.00
CA ARG A 53 2.56 -8.93 9.29
C ARG A 53 2.81 -9.39 10.73
N PRO A 54 1.78 -9.57 11.56
CA PRO A 54 1.93 -9.88 12.99
C PRO A 54 2.30 -11.37 13.23
N VAL A 55 3.39 -11.86 12.63
CA VAL A 55 3.82 -13.27 12.70
C VAL A 55 4.44 -13.65 14.04
N ASP A 56 4.97 -12.67 14.79
CA ASP A 56 5.59 -12.88 16.10
C ASP A 56 4.58 -12.74 17.26
N ARG A 57 3.30 -12.52 16.96
CA ARG A 57 2.23 -12.47 17.95
C ARG A 57 1.64 -13.86 18.19
N PRO A 58 0.90 -14.08 19.30
CA PRO A 58 0.16 -15.32 19.49
C PRO A 58 -0.73 -15.62 18.28
N PHE A 59 -0.70 -16.87 17.81
CA PHE A 59 -1.53 -17.31 16.70
C PHE A 59 -3.01 -17.06 17.00
N LEU A 60 -3.69 -16.39 16.07
CA LEU A 60 -5.11 -16.10 16.13
C LEU A 60 -5.69 -16.34 14.73
N MET A 61 -6.63 -17.30 14.66
CA MET A 61 -7.36 -17.63 13.43
C MET A 61 -8.86 -17.61 13.76
N PRO A 62 -9.61 -16.63 13.24
CA PRO A 62 -11.07 -16.63 13.36
C PRO A 62 -11.64 -17.83 12.61
N ILE A 63 -12.45 -18.66 13.27
CA ILE A 63 -13.07 -19.82 12.60
C ILE A 63 -14.22 -19.34 11.72
N GLU A 64 -14.13 -19.63 10.42
CA GLU A 64 -15.18 -19.38 9.43
C GLU A 64 -16.12 -20.59 9.29
N ASP A 65 -15.59 -21.81 9.19
CA ASP A 65 -16.40 -23.03 9.02
C ASP A 65 -15.79 -24.24 9.75
N VAL A 66 -16.62 -25.26 10.00
CA VAL A 66 -16.28 -26.48 10.74
C VAL A 66 -16.69 -27.72 9.95
N PHE A 67 -15.71 -28.55 9.62
CA PHE A 67 -15.91 -29.80 8.90
C PHE A 67 -15.66 -31.02 9.80
N SER A 68 -16.43 -32.09 9.61
CA SER A 68 -16.14 -33.40 10.19
C SER A 68 -15.76 -34.37 9.08
N ILE A 69 -14.50 -34.78 9.04
CA ILE A 69 -13.98 -35.68 8.01
C ILE A 69 -13.85 -37.08 8.61
N SER A 70 -14.66 -38.02 8.10
CA SER A 70 -14.64 -39.41 8.54
C SER A 70 -13.23 -40.00 8.42
N GLY A 71 -12.73 -40.57 9.52
CA GLY A 71 -11.38 -41.12 9.61
C GLY A 71 -10.24 -40.12 9.81
N ARG A 72 -10.51 -38.81 9.90
CA ARG A 72 -9.49 -37.76 10.19
C ARG A 72 -9.80 -36.90 11.42
N GLY A 73 -11.09 -36.62 11.65
CA GLY A 73 -11.56 -35.80 12.77
C GLY A 73 -12.18 -34.47 12.35
N THR A 74 -12.34 -33.57 13.31
CA THR A 74 -12.91 -32.22 13.11
C THR A 74 -11.83 -31.24 12.64
N VAL A 75 -12.13 -30.49 11.59
CA VAL A 75 -11.25 -29.49 10.99
C VAL A 75 -11.96 -28.14 10.96
N VAL A 76 -11.22 -27.08 11.22
CA VAL A 76 -11.70 -25.69 11.16
C VAL A 76 -10.98 -24.94 10.04
N THR A 77 -11.69 -24.06 9.34
CA THR A 77 -11.11 -23.14 8.34
C THR A 77 -11.28 -21.70 8.79
N GLY A 78 -10.38 -20.81 8.37
CA GLY A 78 -10.34 -19.39 8.74
C GLY A 78 -9.09 -18.68 8.23
#